data_AF-C6HQI8-F1
#
_entry.id   AF-C6HQI8-F1
#
_cell.length_a   1.000
_cell.length_b   1.000
_cell.length_c   1.000
_cell.angle_alpha   90.00
_cell.angle_beta   90.00
_cell.angle_gamma   90.00
#
_symmetry.space_group_name_H-M   'P 1'
#
loop_
_entity.id
_entity.type
_entity.pdbx_description
1 polymer ?
#
loop_
_entity_poly.entity_id
_entity_poly.type
_entity_poly.pdbx_seq_one_letter_code
_entity_poly.pdbx_strand_id
1 'polypeptide(L)'
;MERLLDRFGFRVALRAFAVALFVLTAPLVYFVKPRVPASQRPRSPPMSLHFVFSSTFALFEICNIIEALGFFLPSIYLPSYARFIGARGSMEALAVILLNIASVIGCVSMGAVIDTWDVTTCILLSTIGSSLAVFLIWGFSLSLAPLLVFAAAYGLFAGSYTSTWPGIMRDIVEKKGPTDSAMVLACLSAGRGIGNIVSGPLSEALLQNTPWQGEAGYGYGSSYGMLIVFTGVTGVIGGGSFLARRLWWI
;
A
#
# COMPACT_ATOMS: atom_id res chain seq x y z
N MET A 1 -16.86 11.00 -5.15
CA MET A 1 -16.48 12.11 -4.25
C MET A 1 -16.32 13.42 -5.02
N GLU A 2 -15.63 13.44 -6.17
CA GLU A 2 -15.48 14.62 -7.05
C GLU A 2 -16.79 15.33 -7.39
N ARG A 3 -17.81 14.61 -7.89
CA ARG A 3 -19.11 15.24 -8.20
C ARG A 3 -19.83 15.85 -6.98
N LEU A 4 -19.50 15.40 -5.77
CA LEU A 4 -20.04 15.95 -4.52
C LEU A 4 -19.26 17.18 -4.08
N LEU A 5 -17.94 17.18 -4.32
CA LEU A 5 -17.05 18.32 -4.09
C LEU A 5 -17.37 19.49 -5.03
N ASP A 6 -17.58 19.22 -6.33
CA ASP A 6 -17.89 20.24 -7.33
C ASP A 6 -19.24 20.93 -7.09
N ARG A 7 -20.21 20.20 -6.52
CA ARG A 7 -21.60 20.68 -6.41
C ARG A 7 -21.97 21.23 -5.04
N PHE A 8 -21.39 20.68 -3.96
CA PHE A 8 -21.77 21.02 -2.57
C PHE A 8 -20.61 21.60 -1.75
N GLY A 9 -19.41 21.66 -2.32
CA GLY A 9 -18.21 22.16 -1.66
C GLY A 9 -17.64 21.20 -0.61
N PHE A 10 -16.38 21.44 -0.25
CA PHE A 10 -15.57 20.59 0.63
C PHE A 10 -16.23 20.29 1.98
N ARG A 11 -16.82 21.31 2.63
CA ARG A 11 -17.40 21.19 3.98
C ARG A 11 -18.60 20.23 4.02
N VAL A 12 -19.47 20.26 3.01
CA VAL A 12 -20.67 19.41 2.97
C VAL A 12 -20.31 17.98 2.58
N ALA A 13 -19.38 17.81 1.63
CA ALA A 13 -18.89 16.50 1.22
C ALA A 13 -18.25 15.73 2.39
N LEU A 14 -17.41 16.40 3.20
CA LEU A 14 -16.79 15.79 4.38
C LEU A 14 -17.80 15.41 5.46
N ARG A 15 -18.77 16.29 5.76
CA ARG A 15 -19.82 16.00 6.74
C ARG A 15 -20.69 14.83 6.30
N ALA A 16 -21.08 14.78 5.02
CA ALA A 16 -21.85 13.67 4.47
C ALA A 16 -21.07 12.35 4.57
N PHE A 17 -19.76 12.39 4.29
CA PHE A 17 -18.89 11.22 4.42
C PHE A 17 -18.76 10.76 5.88
N ALA A 18 -18.59 11.68 6.83
CA ALA A 18 -18.53 11.36 8.26
C ALA A 18 -19.85 10.74 8.77
N VAL A 19 -21.00 11.27 8.35
CA VAL A 19 -22.32 10.71 8.70
C VAL A 19 -22.49 9.32 8.09
N ALA A 20 -22.13 9.13 6.81
CA ALA A 20 -22.20 7.83 6.16
C ALA A 20 -21.33 6.78 6.87
N LEU A 21 -20.10 7.14 7.24
CA LEU A 21 -19.21 6.28 8.04
C LEU A 21 -19.82 5.94 9.39
N PHE A 22 -20.38 6.92 10.11
CA PHE A 22 -21.00 6.68 11.41
C PHE A 22 -22.18 5.72 11.30
N VAL A 23 -23.07 5.92 10.33
CA VAL A 23 -24.23 5.05 10.11
C VAL A 23 -23.83 3.64 9.70
N LEU A 24 -22.77 3.48 8.91
CA LEU A 24 -22.27 2.14 8.55
C LEU A 24 -21.57 1.45 9.74
N THR A 25 -20.73 2.17 10.48
CA THR A 25 -19.87 1.58 11.52
C THR A 25 -20.55 1.38 12.86
N ALA A 26 -21.44 2.29 13.27
CA ALA A 26 -22.15 2.22 14.55
C ALA A 26 -22.92 0.90 14.77
N PRO A 27 -23.71 0.38 13.81
CA PRO A 27 -24.38 -0.91 14.01
C PRO A 27 -23.39 -2.07 14.05
N LEU A 28 -22.29 -2.02 13.27
CA LEU A 28 -21.26 -3.05 13.30
C LEU A 28 -20.57 -3.17 14.66
N VAL A 29 -20.33 -2.06 15.36
CA VAL A 29 -19.73 -2.08 16.72
C VAL A 29 -20.56 -2.91 17.70
N TYR A 30 -21.89 -2.88 17.59
CA TYR A 30 -22.77 -3.70 18.44
C TYR A 30 -22.58 -5.21 18.21
N PHE A 31 -22.22 -5.61 16.99
CA PHE A 31 -21.96 -7.01 16.63
C PHE A 31 -20.51 -7.46 16.88
N VAL A 32 -19.57 -6.54 17.07
CA VAL A 32 -18.18 -6.86 17.39
C VAL A 32 -18.09 -7.35 18.84
N LYS A 33 -18.24 -8.66 19.03
CA LYS A 33 -17.97 -9.33 20.30
C LYS A 33 -16.46 -9.56 20.47
N PRO A 34 -15.86 -9.23 21.62
CA PRO A 34 -14.48 -9.59 21.92
C PRO A 34 -14.31 -11.11 21.79
N ARG A 35 -13.44 -11.55 20.87
CA ARG A 35 -13.19 -12.98 20.62
C ARG A 35 -12.34 -13.64 21.73
N VAL A 36 -11.76 -12.83 22.61
CA VAL A 36 -10.93 -13.24 23.74
C VAL A 36 -11.56 -12.73 25.04
N PRO A 37 -11.75 -13.57 26.08
CA PRO A 37 -12.12 -13.11 27.40
C PRO A 37 -11.09 -12.08 27.87
N ALA A 38 -11.52 -11.01 28.53
CA ALA A 38 -10.61 -10.08 29.19
C ALA A 38 -9.75 -10.88 30.17
N SER A 39 -8.47 -11.08 29.82
CA SER A 39 -7.53 -11.86 30.64
C SER A 39 -7.44 -11.21 32.01
N GLN A 40 -7.84 -11.94 33.06
CA GLN A 40 -7.76 -11.50 34.46
C GLN A 40 -6.34 -11.53 35.03
N ARG A 41 -5.29 -11.52 34.18
CA ARG A 41 -3.89 -11.47 34.63
C ARG A 41 -3.23 -10.15 34.19
N PRO A 42 -3.02 -9.20 35.11
CA PRO A 42 -2.22 -8.01 34.85
C PRO A 42 -0.74 -8.40 34.95
N ARG A 43 -0.19 -8.89 33.85
CA ARG A 43 1.27 -8.84 33.60
C ARG A 43 1.49 -8.99 32.11
N SER A 44 1.24 -7.91 31.37
CA SER A 44 1.93 -7.74 30.10
C SER A 44 3.43 -7.87 30.42
N PRO A 45 4.17 -8.79 29.79
CA PRO A 45 5.63 -8.78 29.91
C PRO A 45 6.12 -7.37 29.53
N PRO A 46 7.21 -6.87 30.14
CA PRO A 46 7.70 -5.53 29.86
C PRO A 46 7.87 -5.36 28.36
N MET A 47 7.31 -4.27 27.80
CA MET A 47 7.44 -3.91 26.39
C MET A 47 8.92 -3.81 26.03
N SER A 48 9.48 -4.89 25.50
CA SER A 48 10.90 -4.93 25.15
C SER A 48 11.08 -4.38 23.73
N LEU A 49 11.37 -3.08 23.61
CA LEU A 49 11.78 -2.46 22.34
C LEU A 49 13.16 -2.94 21.85
N HIS A 50 13.81 -3.85 22.58
CA HIS A 50 15.09 -4.43 22.21
C HIS A 50 15.08 -5.09 20.82
N PHE A 51 13.93 -5.62 20.38
CA PHE A 51 13.81 -6.21 19.04
C PHE A 51 13.92 -5.16 17.93
N VAL A 52 13.53 -3.90 18.19
CA VAL A 52 13.58 -2.79 17.23
C VAL A 52 15.02 -2.45 16.84
N PHE A 53 15.96 -2.63 17.79
CA PHE A 53 17.39 -2.40 17.59
C PHE A 53 18.14 -3.59 16.98
N SER A 54 17.47 -4.71 16.71
CA SER A 54 18.09 -5.81 15.97
C SER A 54 18.36 -5.37 14.53
N SER A 55 19.60 -5.54 14.05
CA SER A 55 19.99 -5.17 12.67
C SER A 55 19.08 -5.79 11.61
N THR A 56 18.56 -6.99 11.86
CA THR A 56 17.59 -7.66 10.99
C THR A 56 16.26 -6.90 10.96
N PHE A 57 15.73 -6.51 12.11
CA PHE A 57 14.48 -5.76 12.19
C PHE A 57 14.64 -4.34 11.61
N ALA A 58 15.74 -3.66 11.90
CA ALA A 58 16.05 -2.35 11.33
C ALA A 58 16.11 -2.40 9.80
N LEU A 59 16.70 -3.45 9.22
CA LEU A 59 16.72 -3.63 7.76
C LEU A 59 15.31 -3.84 7.18
N PHE A 60 14.46 -4.64 7.84
CA PHE A 60 13.06 -4.80 7.45
C PHE A 60 12.28 -3.49 7.51
N GLU A 61 12.45 -2.75 8.59
CA GLU A 61 11.75 -1.50 8.81
C GLU A 61 12.16 -0.46 7.78
N ILE A 62 13.46 -0.34 7.48
CA ILE A 62 13.98 0.56 6.43
C ILE A 62 13.39 0.20 5.07
N CYS A 63 13.38 -1.08 4.69
CA CYS A 63 12.83 -1.48 3.40
C CYS A 63 11.31 -1.32 3.33
N ASN A 64 10.58 -1.54 4.43
CA ASN A 64 9.15 -1.26 4.52
C ASN A 64 8.87 0.25 4.39
N ILE A 65 9.68 1.11 5.02
CA ILE A 65 9.60 2.57 4.84
C ILE A 65 9.85 2.94 3.38
N ILE A 66 10.89 2.37 2.75
CA ILE A 66 11.21 2.62 1.33
C ILE A 66 10.06 2.17 0.43
N GLU A 67 9.52 0.98 0.64
CA GLU A 67 8.36 0.47 -0.11
C GLU A 67 7.15 1.41 0.05
N ALA A 68 6.89 1.86 1.26
CA ALA A 68 5.78 2.76 1.59
C ALA A 68 5.90 4.13 0.90
N LEU A 69 7.11 4.65 0.68
CA LEU A 69 7.33 5.87 -0.08
C LEU A 69 6.80 5.74 -1.51
N GLY A 70 7.02 4.58 -2.13
CA GLY A 70 6.58 4.26 -3.49
C GLY A 70 5.10 3.91 -3.59
N PHE A 71 4.60 3.12 -2.65
CA PHE A 71 3.32 2.43 -2.76
C PHE A 71 2.11 3.36 -2.90
N PHE A 72 2.13 4.54 -2.29
CA PHE A 72 0.99 5.46 -2.34
C PHE A 72 0.99 6.37 -3.57
N LEU A 73 2.16 6.59 -4.18
CA LEU A 73 2.34 7.51 -5.31
C LEU A 73 1.41 7.19 -6.49
N PRO A 74 1.29 5.93 -6.99
CA PRO A 74 0.42 5.64 -8.11
C PRO A 74 -1.03 5.94 -7.80
N SER A 75 -1.52 5.58 -6.61
CA SER A 75 -2.92 5.81 -6.25
C SER A 75 -3.26 7.29 -6.08
N ILE A 76 -2.30 8.12 -5.67
CA ILE A 76 -2.48 9.56 -5.51
C ILE A 76 -2.47 10.27 -6.87
N TYR A 77 -1.53 9.90 -7.74
CA TYR A 77 -1.31 10.58 -9.01
C TYR A 77 -2.09 9.96 -10.19
N LEU A 78 -2.75 8.81 -10.00
CA LEU A 78 -3.54 8.15 -11.04
C LEU A 78 -4.58 9.06 -11.70
N PRO A 79 -5.42 9.82 -10.94
CA PRO A 79 -6.40 10.73 -11.53
C PRO A 79 -5.71 11.84 -12.33
N SER A 80 -4.66 12.44 -11.76
CA SER A 80 -3.89 13.52 -12.37
C SER A 80 -3.23 13.07 -13.68
N TYR A 81 -2.74 11.83 -13.73
CA TYR A 81 -2.17 11.23 -14.91
C TYR A 81 -3.23 10.89 -15.96
N ALA A 82 -4.40 10.37 -15.55
CA ALA A 82 -5.53 10.15 -16.44
C ALA A 82 -5.95 11.45 -17.14
N ARG A 83 -6.01 12.55 -16.37
CA ARG A 83 -6.30 13.89 -16.89
C ARG A 83 -5.25 14.39 -17.87
N PHE A 84 -3.97 14.14 -17.59
CA PHE A 84 -2.85 14.49 -18.47
C PHE A 84 -2.94 13.79 -19.83
N ILE A 85 -3.37 12.52 -19.87
CA ILE A 85 -3.57 11.73 -21.09
C ILE A 85 -4.87 12.12 -21.85
N GLY A 86 -5.64 13.09 -21.33
CA GLY A 86 -6.83 13.61 -21.98
C GLY A 86 -8.13 12.98 -21.53
N ALA A 87 -8.14 12.21 -20.44
CA ALA A 87 -9.38 11.84 -19.77
C ALA A 87 -10.09 13.11 -19.28
N ARG A 88 -11.42 13.15 -19.39
CA ARG A 88 -12.23 14.28 -18.92
C ARG A 88 -13.28 13.82 -17.93
N GLY A 89 -13.30 14.46 -16.76
CA GLY A 89 -14.39 14.34 -15.80
C GLY A 89 -14.50 12.94 -15.21
N SER A 90 -15.54 12.19 -15.60
CA SER A 90 -15.89 10.93 -14.90
C SER A 90 -14.89 9.79 -15.12
N MET A 91 -14.07 9.87 -16.17
CA MET A 91 -13.07 8.85 -16.50
C MET A 91 -11.83 8.90 -15.60
N GLU A 92 -11.50 10.06 -15.03
CA GLU A 92 -10.40 10.21 -14.06
C GLU A 92 -10.73 9.45 -12.77
N ALA A 93 -11.96 9.60 -12.28
CA ALA A 93 -12.49 8.86 -11.14
C ALA A 93 -12.56 7.34 -11.40
N LEU A 94 -12.84 6.91 -12.64
CA LEU A 94 -12.97 5.48 -12.97
C LEU A 94 -11.68 4.71 -12.69
N ALA A 95 -10.50 5.28 -12.97
CA ALA A 95 -9.24 4.61 -12.69
C ALA A 95 -9.06 4.32 -11.19
N VAL A 96 -9.37 5.30 -10.33
CA VAL A 96 -9.28 5.10 -8.88
C VAL A 96 -10.38 4.18 -8.35
N ILE A 97 -11.60 4.26 -8.89
CA ILE A 97 -12.68 3.34 -8.54
C ILE A 97 -12.26 1.90 -8.87
N LEU A 98 -11.74 1.69 -10.08
CA LEU A 98 -11.29 0.37 -10.53
C LEU A 98 -10.13 -0.15 -9.67
N LEU A 99 -9.16 0.71 -9.34
CA LEU A 99 -8.08 0.36 -8.41
C LEU A 99 -8.64 -0.10 -7.07
N ASN A 100 -9.57 0.63 -6.46
CA ASN A 100 -10.14 0.27 -5.17
C ASN A 100 -10.96 -1.04 -5.23
N ILE A 101 -11.75 -1.25 -6.28
CA ILE A 101 -12.49 -2.51 -6.47
C ILE A 101 -11.52 -3.67 -6.63
N ALA A 102 -10.48 -3.50 -7.44
CA ALA A 102 -9.44 -4.51 -7.62
C ALA A 102 -8.68 -4.79 -6.32
N SER A 103 -8.42 -3.76 -5.50
CA SER A 103 -7.82 -3.93 -4.16
C SER A 103 -8.69 -4.79 -3.24
N VAL A 104 -10.02 -4.60 -3.25
CA VAL A 104 -10.92 -5.44 -2.46
C VAL A 104 -10.86 -6.89 -2.92
N ILE A 105 -10.91 -7.12 -4.24
CA ILE A 105 -10.80 -8.46 -4.82
C ILE A 105 -9.44 -9.08 -4.46
N GLY A 106 -8.36 -8.31 -4.59
CA GLY A 106 -7.00 -8.70 -4.24
C GLY A 106 -6.88 -9.10 -2.77
N CYS A 107 -7.46 -8.34 -1.85
CA CYS A 107 -7.47 -8.69 -0.43
C CYS A 107 -8.19 -10.03 -0.17
N VAL A 108 -9.37 -10.22 -0.77
CA VAL A 108 -10.15 -11.46 -0.60
C VAL A 108 -9.42 -12.67 -1.20
N SER A 109 -8.92 -12.55 -2.43
CA SER A 109 -8.20 -13.64 -3.08
C SER A 109 -6.91 -13.97 -2.32
N MET A 110 -6.17 -12.95 -1.88
CA MET A 110 -4.93 -13.16 -1.16
C MET A 110 -5.16 -13.77 0.21
N GLY A 111 -6.22 -13.36 0.92
CA GLY A 111 -6.61 -13.99 2.17
C GLY A 111 -6.81 -15.50 2.01
N ALA A 112 -7.54 -15.92 0.98
CA ALA A 112 -7.74 -17.34 0.68
C ALA A 112 -6.43 -18.06 0.29
N VAL A 113 -5.52 -17.39 -0.41
CA VAL A 113 -4.21 -17.95 -0.78
C VAL A 113 -3.30 -18.08 0.44
N ILE A 114 -3.29 -17.11 1.35
CA ILE A 114 -2.49 -17.14 2.60
C ILE A 114 -2.90 -18.30 3.52
N ASP A 115 -4.15 -18.76 3.45
CA ASP A 115 -4.60 -19.93 4.20
C ASP A 115 -3.98 -21.24 3.70
N THR A 116 -3.49 -21.28 2.45
CA THR A 116 -2.96 -22.50 1.81
C THR A 116 -1.47 -22.42 1.49
N TRP A 117 -0.93 -21.22 1.27
CA TRP A 117 0.46 -20.99 0.86
C TRP A 117 1.24 -20.28 1.96
N ASP A 118 2.58 -20.39 1.92
CA ASP A 118 3.42 -19.65 2.86
C ASP A 118 3.28 -18.13 2.66
N VAL A 119 3.19 -17.42 3.78
CA VAL A 119 2.96 -15.96 3.83
C VAL A 119 4.07 -15.21 3.07
N THR A 120 5.29 -15.74 3.13
CA THR A 120 6.48 -15.26 2.41
C THR A 120 6.26 -15.19 0.90
N THR A 121 5.78 -16.29 0.31
CA THR A 121 5.58 -16.40 -1.14
C THR A 121 4.47 -15.48 -1.60
N CYS A 122 3.45 -15.32 -0.77
CA CYS A 122 2.36 -14.39 -0.98
C CYS A 122 2.84 -12.94 -1.07
N ILE A 123 3.64 -12.49 -0.09
CA ILE A 123 4.18 -11.13 -0.07
C ILE A 123 5.07 -10.88 -1.30
N LEU A 124 5.95 -11.84 -1.62
CA LEU A 124 6.85 -11.72 -2.76
C LEU A 124 6.09 -11.63 -4.10
N LEU A 125 5.04 -12.41 -4.27
CA LEU A 125 4.19 -12.35 -5.47
C LEU A 125 3.46 -11.00 -5.58
N SER A 126 2.93 -10.49 -4.47
CA SER A 126 2.29 -9.17 -4.40
C SER A 126 3.27 -8.05 -4.74
N THR A 127 4.46 -8.04 -4.14
CA THR A 127 5.46 -7.00 -4.40
C THR A 127 5.97 -7.06 -5.83
N ILE A 128 6.32 -8.25 -6.35
CA ILE A 128 6.76 -8.40 -7.76
C ILE A 128 5.64 -7.99 -8.72
N GLY A 129 4.41 -8.43 -8.49
CA GLY A 129 3.25 -8.08 -9.32
C GLY A 129 3.01 -6.58 -9.37
N SER A 130 3.12 -5.90 -8.22
CA SER A 130 2.97 -4.44 -8.12
C SER A 130 4.11 -3.68 -8.81
N SER A 131 5.38 -4.09 -8.61
CA SER A 131 6.54 -3.49 -9.28
C SER A 131 6.51 -3.68 -10.80
N LEU A 132 6.14 -4.88 -11.28
CA LEU A 132 5.97 -5.15 -12.70
C LEU A 132 4.82 -4.32 -13.30
N ALA A 133 3.70 -4.19 -12.59
CA ALA A 133 2.59 -3.34 -13.03
C ALA A 133 3.03 -1.88 -13.19
N VAL A 134 3.84 -1.36 -12.26
CA VAL A 134 4.39 0.01 -12.33
C VAL A 134 5.36 0.17 -13.49
N PHE A 135 6.36 -0.71 -13.64
CA PHE A 135 7.36 -0.57 -14.71
C PHE A 135 6.79 -0.85 -16.11
N LEU A 136 5.96 -1.89 -16.26
CA LEU A 136 5.52 -2.36 -17.57
C LEU A 136 4.20 -1.73 -18.01
N ILE A 137 3.26 -1.51 -17.10
CA ILE A 137 1.92 -1.05 -17.49
C ILE A 137 1.84 0.46 -17.35
N TRP A 138 2.24 1.02 -16.21
CA TRP A 138 2.24 2.48 -16.03
C TRP A 138 3.31 3.17 -16.89
N GLY A 139 4.53 2.62 -16.92
CA GLY A 139 5.64 3.14 -17.74
C GLY A 139 5.35 3.20 -19.25
N PHE A 140 4.57 2.26 -19.78
CA PHE A 140 4.19 2.21 -21.20
C PHE A 140 2.79 2.79 -21.50
N SER A 141 2.06 3.25 -20.49
CA SER A 141 0.69 3.72 -20.65
C SER A 141 0.61 5.11 -21.29
N LEU A 142 0.36 5.18 -22.59
CA LEU A 142 0.11 6.44 -23.32
C LEU A 142 -1.39 6.75 -23.54
N SER A 143 -2.29 5.87 -23.11
CA SER A 143 -3.73 5.99 -23.35
C SER A 143 -4.56 5.51 -22.15
N LEU A 144 -5.87 5.81 -22.14
CA LEU A 144 -6.76 5.49 -21.01
C LEU A 144 -6.88 3.97 -20.76
N ALA A 145 -6.93 3.16 -21.82
CA ALA A 145 -7.10 1.72 -21.72
C ALA A 145 -5.96 1.02 -20.93
N PRO A 146 -4.67 1.20 -21.26
CA PRO A 146 -3.58 0.63 -20.46
C PRO A 146 -3.51 1.21 -19.05
N LEU A 147 -3.96 2.46 -18.84
CA LEU A 147 -4.05 3.04 -17.50
C LEU A 147 -5.09 2.33 -16.62
N LEU A 148 -6.23 1.94 -17.19
CA LEU A 148 -7.25 1.16 -16.48
C LEU A 148 -6.78 -0.27 -16.18
N VAL A 149 -6.05 -0.89 -17.11
CA VAL A 149 -5.41 -2.20 -16.88
C VAL A 149 -4.37 -2.08 -15.75
N PHE A 150 -3.58 -1.01 -15.74
CA PHE A 150 -2.66 -0.72 -14.64
C PHE A 150 -3.40 -0.56 -13.32
N ALA A 151 -4.48 0.23 -13.28
CA ALA A 151 -5.28 0.44 -12.08
C ALA A 151 -5.81 -0.90 -11.51
N ALA A 152 -6.29 -1.79 -12.37
CA ALA A 152 -6.78 -3.10 -11.97
C ALA A 152 -5.65 -4.02 -11.47
N ALA A 153 -4.56 -4.15 -12.24
CA ALA A 153 -3.44 -5.01 -11.88
C ALA A 153 -2.75 -4.51 -10.60
N TYR A 154 -2.45 -3.21 -10.54
CA TYR A 154 -1.84 -2.58 -9.38
C TYR A 154 -2.76 -2.69 -8.16
N GLY A 155 -4.06 -2.42 -8.28
CA GLY A 155 -5.01 -2.61 -7.19
C GLY A 155 -5.01 -4.03 -6.64
N LEU A 156 -5.06 -5.03 -7.53
CA LEU A 156 -5.07 -6.45 -7.13
C LEU A 156 -3.81 -6.84 -6.36
N PHE A 157 -2.63 -6.50 -6.89
CA PHE A 157 -1.36 -6.87 -6.26
C PHE A 157 -0.99 -5.97 -5.07
N ALA A 158 -1.05 -4.65 -5.22
CA ALA A 158 -0.71 -3.71 -4.17
C ALA A 158 -1.70 -3.81 -3.00
N GLY A 159 -3.01 -3.83 -3.28
CA GLY A 159 -4.06 -3.94 -2.27
C GLY A 159 -3.96 -5.23 -1.45
N SER A 160 -3.56 -6.34 -2.07
CA SER A 160 -3.40 -7.62 -1.37
C SER A 160 -2.34 -7.62 -0.26
N TYR A 161 -1.37 -6.71 -0.29
CA TYR A 161 -0.27 -6.66 0.68
C TYR A 161 -0.79 -6.53 2.12
N THR A 162 -1.79 -5.69 2.38
CA THR A 162 -2.33 -5.48 3.73
C THR A 162 -2.98 -6.74 4.31
N SER A 163 -3.43 -7.66 3.45
CA SER A 163 -4.03 -8.93 3.88
C SER A 163 -2.98 -9.94 4.36
N THR A 164 -1.68 -9.70 4.11
CA THR A 164 -0.59 -10.56 4.58
C THR A 164 -0.20 -10.30 6.03
N TRP A 165 -0.56 -9.14 6.60
CA TRP A 165 -0.22 -8.76 7.98
C TRP A 165 -0.67 -9.77 9.04
N PRO A 166 -1.90 -10.29 9.02
CA PRO A 166 -2.33 -11.32 9.98
C PRO A 166 -1.50 -12.61 9.87
N GLY A 167 -1.11 -12.99 8.64
CA GLY A 167 -0.24 -14.13 8.39
C GLY A 167 1.15 -13.95 9.00
N ILE A 168 1.73 -12.76 8.84
CA ILE A 168 3.03 -12.41 9.44
C ILE A 168 2.94 -12.46 10.97
N MET A 169 1.86 -11.94 11.55
CA MET A 169 1.65 -11.99 13.01
C MET A 169 1.61 -13.44 13.51
N ARG A 170 0.88 -14.33 12.83
CA ARG A 170 0.81 -15.76 13.18
C ARG A 170 2.20 -16.41 13.14
N ASP A 171 2.95 -16.20 12.06
CA ASP A 171 4.29 -16.78 11.88
C ASP A 171 5.27 -16.32 12.97
N ILE A 172 5.17 -15.06 13.43
CA ILE A 172 6.01 -14.51 14.50
C ILE A 172 5.65 -15.12 15.86
N VAL A 173 4.36 -15.25 16.19
CA VAL A 173 3.90 -15.88 17.44
C VAL A 173 4.41 -17.32 17.53
N GLU A 174 4.33 -18.07 16.43
CA GLU A 174 4.75 -19.48 16.39
C GLU A 174 6.27 -19.65 16.53
N LYS A 175 7.09 -18.77 15.93
CA LYS A 175 8.56 -18.93 15.87
C LYS A 175 9.33 -18.32 17.06
N LYS A 176 8.84 -17.24 17.69
CA LYS A 176 9.61 -16.48 18.71
C LYS A 176 9.04 -16.56 20.13
N GLY A 177 8.06 -17.43 20.38
CA GLY A 177 7.37 -17.50 21.67
C GLY A 177 6.55 -16.22 21.95
N PRO A 178 6.19 -15.91 23.21
CA PRO A 178 5.38 -14.73 23.56
C PRO A 178 6.18 -13.42 23.44
N THR A 179 6.70 -13.15 22.25
CA THR A 179 7.07 -11.80 21.82
C THR A 179 5.79 -11.11 21.38
N ASP A 180 5.61 -9.85 21.75
CA ASP A 180 4.38 -9.10 21.51
C ASP A 180 4.21 -8.82 20.01
N SER A 181 3.63 -9.76 19.25
CA SER A 181 3.45 -9.67 17.80
C SER A 181 2.63 -8.45 17.38
N ALA A 182 1.79 -7.96 18.30
CA ALA A 182 1.10 -6.69 18.17
C ALA A 182 2.10 -5.52 18.10
N MET A 183 3.19 -5.55 18.88
CA MET A 183 4.22 -4.50 18.89
C MET A 183 5.08 -4.53 17.61
N VAL A 184 5.35 -5.71 17.05
CA VAL A 184 6.02 -5.84 15.74
C VAL A 184 5.14 -5.25 14.63
N LEU A 185 3.85 -5.59 14.62
CA LEU A 185 2.90 -5.02 13.67
C LEU A 185 2.77 -3.49 13.85
N ALA A 186 2.74 -3.02 15.10
CA ALA A 186 2.66 -1.60 15.42
C ALA A 186 3.89 -0.84 14.90
N CYS A 187 5.10 -1.37 15.08
CA CYS A 187 6.30 -0.79 14.48
C CYS A 187 6.22 -0.77 12.96
N LEU A 188 5.94 -1.91 12.30
CA LEU A 188 5.83 -1.98 10.84
C LEU A 188 4.79 -0.99 10.28
N SER A 189 3.67 -0.80 11.00
CA SER A 189 2.63 0.17 10.65
C SER A 189 3.12 1.60 10.83
N ALA A 190 3.89 1.87 11.88
CA ALA A 190 4.50 3.17 12.13
C ALA A 190 5.51 3.53 11.03
N GLY A 191 6.40 2.61 10.64
CA GLY A 191 7.31 2.82 9.51
C GLY A 191 6.58 3.13 8.20
N ARG A 192 5.53 2.36 7.90
CA ARG A 192 4.68 2.60 6.72
C ARG A 192 3.99 3.98 6.77
N GLY A 193 3.61 4.43 7.96
CA GLY A 193 3.07 5.78 8.20
C GLY A 193 4.11 6.89 7.95
N ILE A 194 5.35 6.71 8.40
CA ILE A 194 6.45 7.64 8.12
C ILE A 194 6.68 7.74 6.61
N GLY A 195 6.74 6.60 5.91
CA GLY A 195 6.88 6.57 4.45
C GLY A 195 5.74 7.34 3.76
N ASN A 196 4.50 7.20 4.21
CA ASN A 196 3.37 7.94 3.63
C ASN A 196 3.51 9.47 3.82
N ILE A 197 3.90 9.94 5.02
CA ILE A 197 4.09 11.37 5.29
C ILE A 197 5.21 11.96 4.42
N VAL A 198 6.33 11.24 4.30
CA VAL A 198 7.49 11.68 3.51
C VAL A 198 7.21 11.60 2.01
N SER A 199 6.33 10.69 1.57
CA SER A 199 5.97 10.53 0.16
C SER A 199 5.38 11.80 -0.47
N GLY A 200 4.67 12.63 0.30
CA GLY A 200 4.07 13.87 -0.21
C GLY A 200 5.09 14.93 -0.64
N PRO A 201 5.96 15.43 0.26
CA PRO A 201 7.02 16.35 -0.13
C PRO A 201 7.98 15.75 -1.17
N LEU A 202 8.26 14.45 -1.07
CA LEU A 202 9.12 13.76 -2.02
C LEU A 202 8.52 13.71 -3.42
N SER A 203 7.21 13.47 -3.53
CA SER A 203 6.51 13.43 -4.81
C SER A 203 6.47 14.80 -5.47
N GLU A 204 6.32 15.86 -4.68
CA GLU A 204 6.40 17.24 -5.15
C GLU A 204 7.80 17.57 -5.67
N ALA A 205 8.86 17.20 -4.94
CA ALA A 205 10.24 17.38 -5.38
C ALA A 205 10.58 16.59 -6.67
N LEU A 206 10.04 15.37 -6.80
CA LEU A 206 10.20 14.53 -7.99
C LEU A 206 9.46 15.09 -9.21
N LEU A 207 8.34 15.78 -9.01
CA LEU A 207 7.61 16.48 -10.08
C LEU A 207 8.29 17.77 -10.52
N GLN A 208 9.04 18.43 -9.64
CA GLN A 208 9.78 19.66 -9.97
C GLN A 208 11.09 19.36 -10.73
N ASN A 209 11.72 18.21 -10.49
CA ASN A 209 12.97 17.81 -11.13
C ASN A 209 12.73 16.69 -12.15
N THR A 210 12.38 17.06 -13.37
CA THR A 210 12.11 16.10 -14.46
C THR A 210 13.16 16.17 -15.56
N PRO A 211 14.37 15.60 -15.33
CA PRO A 211 15.45 15.63 -16.32
C PRO A 211 15.16 14.83 -17.59
N TRP A 212 14.15 13.95 -17.58
CA TRP A 212 13.78 13.07 -18.70
C TRP A 212 12.54 13.53 -19.48
N GLN A 213 12.01 14.72 -19.19
CA GLN A 213 10.92 15.30 -19.98
C GLN A 213 11.38 15.52 -21.43
N GLY A 214 10.83 14.75 -22.36
CA GLY A 214 11.09 14.89 -23.81
C GLY A 214 12.23 14.04 -24.39
N GLU A 215 13.06 13.35 -23.57
CA GLU A 215 14.15 12.48 -24.07
C GLU A 215 13.82 10.97 -24.03
N ALA A 216 12.94 10.54 -23.13
CA ALA A 216 12.51 9.14 -23.04
C ALA A 216 11.17 8.90 -23.76
N GLY A 217 11.01 7.73 -24.38
CA GLY A 217 9.73 7.33 -24.99
C GLY A 217 8.68 6.91 -23.94
N TYR A 218 7.40 6.95 -24.32
CA TYR A 218 6.25 6.47 -23.52
C TYR A 218 6.02 7.25 -22.21
N GLY A 219 5.36 6.66 -21.21
CA GLY A 219 5.05 7.30 -19.93
C GLY A 219 6.28 7.79 -19.16
N TYR A 220 7.46 7.23 -19.47
CA TYR A 220 8.77 7.64 -18.94
C TYR A 220 9.23 9.03 -19.40
N GLY A 221 8.79 9.49 -20.58
CA GLY A 221 9.08 10.85 -21.08
C GLY A 221 8.15 11.93 -20.55
N SER A 222 7.13 11.55 -19.78
CA SER A 222 6.18 12.48 -19.17
C SER A 222 6.74 13.11 -17.89
N SER A 223 6.12 14.18 -17.40
CA SER A 223 6.44 14.77 -16.08
C SER A 223 6.33 13.78 -14.92
N TYR A 224 5.70 12.62 -15.14
CA TYR A 224 5.53 11.56 -14.15
C TYR A 224 6.56 10.43 -14.28
N GLY A 225 7.46 10.47 -15.27
CA GLY A 225 8.44 9.40 -15.52
C GLY A 225 9.37 9.12 -14.33
N MET A 226 9.83 10.18 -13.66
CA MET A 226 10.65 10.08 -12.44
C MET A 226 9.88 9.39 -11.30
N LEU A 227 8.58 9.67 -11.17
CA LEU A 227 7.71 9.03 -10.18
C LEU A 227 7.50 7.54 -10.47
N ILE A 228 7.36 7.17 -11.75
CA ILE A 228 7.20 5.76 -12.16
C ILE A 228 8.46 4.97 -11.81
N VAL A 229 9.65 5.47 -12.17
CA VAL A 229 10.92 4.80 -11.86
C VAL A 229 11.16 4.76 -10.36
N PHE A 230 10.93 5.87 -9.66
CA PHE A 230 11.08 5.91 -8.21
C PHE A 230 10.16 4.90 -7.51
N THR A 231 8.89 4.83 -7.92
CA THR A 231 7.91 3.88 -7.36
C THR A 231 8.29 2.43 -7.65
N GLY A 232 8.74 2.14 -8.87
CA GLY A 232 9.16 0.79 -9.24
C GLY A 232 10.41 0.35 -8.47
N VAL A 233 11.43 1.22 -8.37
CA VAL A 233 12.69 0.95 -7.66
C VAL A 233 12.43 0.77 -6.17
N THR A 234 11.63 1.65 -5.55
CA THR A 234 11.27 1.52 -4.14
C THR A 234 10.47 0.26 -3.84
N GLY A 235 9.58 -0.17 -4.75
CA GLY A 235 8.89 -1.46 -4.65
C GLY A 235 9.84 -2.66 -4.73
N VAL A 236 10.82 -2.63 -5.64
CA VAL A 236 11.83 -3.70 -5.77
C VAL A 236 12.74 -3.75 -4.54
N ILE A 237 13.19 -2.60 -4.02
CA ILE A 237 14.00 -2.53 -2.79
C ILE A 237 13.19 -3.00 -1.57
N GLY A 238 11.90 -2.62 -1.51
CA GLY A 238 10.95 -3.11 -0.53
C GLY A 238 10.86 -4.63 -0.51
N GLY A 239 10.60 -5.24 -1.66
CA GLY A 239 10.57 -6.70 -1.84
C GLY A 239 11.92 -7.37 -1.60
N GLY A 240 13.03 -6.66 -1.85
CA GLY A 240 14.39 -7.11 -1.63
C GLY A 240 14.71 -7.44 -0.16
N SER A 241 14.09 -6.75 0.80
CA SER A 241 14.23 -7.11 2.22
C SER A 241 13.69 -8.50 2.55
N PHE A 242 12.67 -8.95 1.82
CA PHE A 242 12.14 -10.29 1.96
C PHE A 242 13.12 -11.35 1.42
N LEU A 243 13.79 -11.04 0.29
CA LEU A 243 14.87 -11.85 -0.24
C LEU A 243 16.07 -11.89 0.72
N ALA A 244 16.41 -10.76 1.33
CA ALA A 244 17.45 -10.67 2.36
C ALA A 244 17.11 -11.51 3.58
N ARG A 245 15.83 -11.61 4.00
CA ARG A 245 15.40 -12.56 5.05
C ARG A 245 15.75 -13.99 4.69
N ARG A 246 15.45 -14.37 3.45
CA ARG A 246 15.58 -15.74 2.95
C ARG A 246 17.04 -16.11 2.72
N LEU A 247 17.87 -15.14 2.32
CA LEU A 247 19.32 -15.31 2.14
C LEU A 247 20.08 -15.35 3.48
N TRP A 248 19.60 -14.67 4.51
CA TRP A 248 20.19 -14.68 5.86
C TRP A 248 19.57 -15.72 6.81
N TRP A 249 18.67 -16.56 6.30
CA TRP A 249 18.13 -17.77 6.95
C TRP A 249 18.61 -19.04 6.23
N ILE A 250 19.90 -19.07 5.88
CA ILE A 250 20.72 -20.28 5.86
C ILE A 250 21.79 -20.09 6.93
#